data_AF-A0A1G1M776-F1
#
_entry.id   AF-A0A1G1M776-F1
#
_cell.length_a   1.000
_cell.length_b   1.000
_cell.length_c   1.000
_cell.angle_alpha   90.00
_cell.angle_beta   90.00
_cell.angle_gamma   90.00
#
_symmetry.space_group_name_H-M   'P 1'
#
loop_
_entity.id
_entity.type
_entity.pdbx_description
1 polymer ?
#
loop_
_entity_poly.entity_id
_entity_poly.type
_entity_poly.pdbx_seq_one_letter_code
_entity_poly.pdbx_strand_id
1 'polypeptide(L)' 'MYVADEAFVTGTAAELTPVRELDGRKIGNGKPGPITKSLQKSFFEIVRGEDKAHSSWLTRV' A
#
# COMPACT_ATOMS: atom_id res chain seq x y z
N MET A 1 -4.66 -4.19 -16.24
CA MET A 1 -4.20 -5.02 -15.10
C MET A 1 -2.98 -5.85 -15.44
N TYR A 2 -3.04 -6.80 -16.38
CA TYR A 2 -1.90 -7.72 -16.63
C TYR A 2 -0.63 -7.09 -17.24
N VAL A 3 -0.68 -5.84 -17.69
CA VAL A 3 0.47 -5.09 -18.22
C VAL A 3 0.93 -3.97 -17.27
N ALA A 4 0.40 -3.93 -16.05
CA ALA A 4 0.82 -2.94 -15.06
C ALA A 4 2.19 -3.31 -14.48
N ASP A 5 2.99 -2.29 -14.17
CA ASP A 5 4.26 -2.47 -13.45
C ASP A 5 4.04 -2.83 -11.98
N GLU A 6 2.95 -2.32 -11.38
CA GLU A 6 2.58 -2.54 -9.99
C GLU A 6 1.06 -2.64 -9.81
N ALA A 7 0.62 -3.38 -8.80
CA ALA A 7 -0.76 -3.43 -8.34
C ALA A 7 -0.79 -3.61 -6.82
N PHE A 8 -1.81 -3.08 -6.16
CA PHE A 8 -2.04 -3.22 -4.72
C PHE A 8 -3.54 -3.13 -4.41
N VAL A 9 -3.93 -3.65 -3.25
CA VAL A 9 -5.28 -3.54 -2.71
C VAL A 9 -5.27 -2.70 -1.45
N THR A 10 -6.40 -2.03 -1.19
CA THR A 10 -6.60 -1.19 0.00
C THR A 10 -7.81 -1.67 0.79
N GLY A 11 -7.72 -1.68 2.12
CA GLY A 11 -8.87 -1.87 2.99
C GLY A 11 -8.49 -1.74 4.46
N THR A 12 -9.45 -1.58 5.37
CA THR A 12 -9.11 -1.44 6.80
C THR A 12 -8.36 -2.66 7.35
N ALA A 13 -8.76 -3.87 6.95
CA ALA A 13 -8.09 -5.11 7.37
C ALA A 13 -6.88 -5.47 6.51
N ALA A 14 -6.96 -5.21 5.20
CA ALA A 14 -5.87 -5.50 4.25
C ALA A 14 -4.79 -4.42 4.23
N GLU A 15 -5.04 -3.28 4.88
CA GLU A 15 -4.23 -2.07 4.86
C GLU A 15 -3.89 -1.70 3.41
N LEU A 16 -2.62 -1.40 3.11
CA LEU A 16 -2.11 -1.32 1.75
C LEU A 16 -1.24 -2.55 1.47
N THR A 17 -1.80 -3.50 0.72
CA THR A 17 -1.17 -4.79 0.42
C THR A 17 -0.76 -4.91 -1.05
N PRO A 18 0.52 -5.18 -1.37
CA PRO A 18 0.98 -5.39 -2.75
C PRO A 18 0.40 -6.66 -3.39
N VAL A 19 0.00 -6.56 -4.66
CA VAL A 19 -0.39 -7.69 -5.49
C VAL A 19 0.78 -8.04 -6.41
N ARG A 20 1.23 -9.30 -6.34
CA ARG A 20 2.41 -9.78 -7.07
C ARG A 20 2.06 -10.63 -8.29
N GLU A 21 0.86 -11.18 -8.30
CA GLU A 21 0.35 -12.07 -9.32
C GLU A 21 -1.18 -11.93 -9.40
N LEU A 22 -1.72 -12.00 -10.62
CA LEU A 22 -3.15 -12.06 -10.88
C LEU A 22 -3.41 -13.11 -11.96
N ASP A 23 -4.29 -14.06 -11.68
CA ASP A 23 -4.68 -15.15 -12.60
C ASP A 23 -3.49 -15.95 -13.16
N GLY A 24 -2.52 -16.30 -12.30
CA GLY A 24 -1.32 -17.04 -12.71
C GLY A 24 -0.27 -16.19 -13.45
N ARG A 25 -0.49 -14.88 -13.59
CA ARG A 25 0.41 -13.95 -14.30
C ARG A 25 1.04 -12.97 -13.33
N LYS A 26 2.38 -12.92 -13.32
CA LYS A 26 3.13 -11.96 -12.51
C LYS A 26 2.80 -10.53 -12.94
N ILE A 27 2.61 -9.65 -11.98
CA ILE A 27 2.51 -8.20 -12.20
C ILE A 27 3.94 -7.63 -12.10
N GLY A 28 4.36 -6.87 -13.11
CA GLY A 28 5.74 -6.39 -13.24
C GLY A 28 6.78 -7.50 -13.05
N ASN A 29 7.66 -7.33 -12.05
CA ASN A 29 8.69 -8.32 -11.70
C ASN A 29 8.25 -9.36 -10.65
N GLY A 30 6.97 -9.41 -10.31
CA GLY A 30 6.42 -10.29 -9.29
C GLY A 30 6.88 -9.96 -7.86
N LYS A 31 7.33 -8.73 -7.59
CA LYS A 31 7.67 -8.18 -6.27
C LYS A 31 6.94 -6.85 -6.07
N PRO A 32 6.73 -6.41 -4.81
CA PRO A 32 6.23 -5.06 -4.55
C PRO A 32 7.19 -4.03 -5.15
N GLY A 33 6.68 -3.17 -6.03
CA GLY A 33 7.46 -2.13 -6.67
C GLY A 33 7.68 -0.90 -5.78
N PRO A 34 8.49 0.06 -6.24
CA PRO A 34 8.85 1.25 -5.46
C PRO A 34 7.65 2.12 -5.07
N ILE A 35 6.64 2.27 -5.94
CA ILE A 35 5.49 3.15 -5.66
C ILE A 35 4.62 2.54 -4.55
N THR A 36 4.30 1.26 -4.67
CA THR A 36 3.54 0.51 -3.67
C THR A 36 4.23 0.55 -2.31
N LYS A 37 5.56 0.38 -2.27
CA LYS A 37 6.33 0.47 -1.02
C LYS A 37 6.33 1.87 -0.42
N SER A 38 6.46 2.90 -1.24
CA SER A 38 6.41 4.29 -0.79
C SER A 38 5.06 4.64 -0.17
N LEU A 39 3.97 4.23 -0.82
CA LEU A 39 2.62 4.42 -0.32
C LEU A 39 2.38 3.60 0.95
N GLN A 40 2.82 2.34 0.98
CA GLN A 40 2.71 1.47 2.15
C GLN A 40 3.40 2.09 3.37
N LYS A 41 4.64 2.59 3.19
CA LYS A 41 5.39 3.28 4.23
C LYS A 41 4.62 4.50 4.74
N SER A 42 4.17 5.37 3.83
CA SER A 42 3.45 6.59 4.18
C SER A 42 2.15 6.27 4.93
N PHE A 43 1.40 5.25 4.49
CA PHE A 43 0.20 4.77 5.18
C PHE A 43 0.50 4.39 6.63
N PHE A 44 1.54 3.59 6.87
CA PHE A 44 1.92 3.16 8.21
C PHE A 44 2.38 4.31 9.11
N GLU A 45 3.14 5.26 8.57
CA GLU A 45 3.55 6.48 9.30
C GLU A 45 2.32 7.31 9.72
N ILE A 46 1.33 7.44 8.83
CA ILE A 46 0.08 8.15 9.11
C ILE A 46 -0.73 7.44 10.19
N VAL A 47 -1.03 6.14 10.05
CA VAL A 47 -1.90 5.44 11.02
C VAL A 47 -1.26 5.25 12.40
N ARG A 48 0.07 5.30 12.49
CA ARG A 48 0.82 5.31 13.76
C ARG A 48 0.94 6.71 14.38
N GLY A 49 0.56 7.75 13.65
CA GLY A 49 0.66 9.14 14.10
C GLY A 49 2.08 9.69 14.09
N GLU A 50 2.95 9.12 13.25
CA GLU A 50 4.32 9.59 13.00
C GLU A 50 4.31 10.75 11.98
N ASP A 51 3.27 10.82 11.14
CA ASP A 51 3.02 11.94 10.25
C ASP A 51 2.12 13.02 10.90
N LYS A 52 2.62 14.26 10.92
CA LYS A 52 1.89 15.41 11.47
C LYS A 52 0.88 16.01 10.51
N ALA A 53 1.06 15.81 9.19
CA ALA A 53 0.17 16.40 8.19
C ALA A 53 -1.24 15.81 8.27
N HIS A 54 -1.38 14.55 8.68
CA HIS A 54 -2.65 13.85 8.78
C HIS A 54 -3.09 13.59 10.23
N SER A 55 -2.62 14.38 11.19
CA SER A 55 -2.98 14.19 12.60
C SER A 55 -4.49 14.28 12.86
N SER A 56 -5.23 15.01 12.02
CA SER A 56 -6.70 15.10 12.09
C SER A 56 -7.44 13.80 11.76
N TRP A 57 -6.76 12.80 11.19
CA TRP A 57 -7.36 11.49 10.90
C TRP A 57 -7.33 10.53 12.11
N LEU A 58 -6.59 10.88 13.17
CA LEU A 58 -6.40 10.04 14.34
C LEU A 58 -7.17 10.58 15.55
N THR A 59 -8.00 9.74 16.15
CA THR A 59 -8.62 10.00 17.45
C THR A 59 -7.82 9.29 18.53
N ARG A 60 -7.23 10.06 19.45
CA ARG A 60 -6.60 9.51 20.67
C ARG A 60 -7.70 9.18 21.68
N VAL A 61 -7.67 7.98 22.23
CA VAL A 61 -8.58 7.49 23.27
C VAL A 61 -7.90 7.41 24.63
#